data_AF-A0A1C3XHK8-F1
#
_entry.id   AF-A0A1C3XHK8-F1
#
_cell.length_a   1.000
_cell.length_b   1.000
_cell.length_c   1.000
_cell.angle_alpha   90.00
_cell.angle_beta   90.00
_cell.angle_gamma   90.00
#
_symmetry.space_group_name_H-M   'P 1'
#
loop_
_entity.id
_entity.type
_entity.pdbx_description
1 polymer ?
#
loop_
_entity_poly.entity_id
_entity_poly.type
_entity_poly.pdbx_seq_one_letter_code
_entity_poly.pdbx_strand_id
1 'polypeptide(L)' 'MAGRSPGFRMSEEHRVKIKNSNILNALIEHVEGKRDMSATQVSAGLGLLRKVMPDLASTTIQGDEDGGPITITWLKS' A
#
# COMPACT_ATOMS: atom_id res chain seq x y z
N MET A 1 -12.03 -16.19 29.14
CA MET A 1 -11.37 -14.88 29.00
C MET A 1 -9.86 -15.11 29.01
N ALA A 2 -9.24 -15.43 27.88
CA ALA A 2 -7.79 -15.67 27.81
C ALA A 2 -7.07 -14.32 27.66
N GLY A 3 -6.52 -13.80 28.75
CA GLY A 3 -5.68 -12.59 28.74
C GLY A 3 -4.37 -12.86 27.99
N ARG A 4 -3.98 -11.92 27.11
CA ARG A 4 -2.69 -11.96 26.40
C ARG A 4 -1.54 -12.12 27.40
N SER A 5 -0.67 -13.10 27.18
CA SER A 5 0.54 -13.32 27.99
C SER A 5 1.42 -12.05 28.03
N PRO A 6 1.91 -11.63 29.20
CA PRO A 6 2.81 -10.48 29.32
C PRO A 6 4.12 -10.77 28.56
N GLY A 7 4.54 -9.86 27.67
CA GLY A 7 5.81 -9.98 26.94
C GLY A 7 5.68 -10.32 25.45
N PHE A 8 4.47 -10.46 24.90
CA PHE A 8 4.27 -10.57 23.45
C PHE A 8 4.59 -9.23 22.76
N ARG A 9 5.86 -9.04 22.37
CA ARG A 9 6.26 -7.99 21.43
C ARG A 9 5.70 -8.39 20.07
N MET A 10 4.59 -7.77 19.68
CA MET A 10 4.02 -7.95 18.34
C MET A 10 5.14 -7.75 17.30
N SER A 11 5.31 -8.71 16.39
CA SER A 11 6.26 -8.61 15.27
C SER A 11 6.07 -7.26 14.56
N GLU A 12 7.17 -6.66 14.11
CA GLU A 12 7.15 -5.38 13.38
C GLU A 12 6.17 -5.42 12.20
N GLU A 13 6.06 -6.58 11.54
CA GLU A 13 5.14 -6.81 10.43
C GLU A 13 3.66 -6.59 10.82
N HIS A 14 3.26 -7.05 12.00
CA HIS A 14 1.90 -6.86 12.48
C HIS A 14 1.63 -5.40 12.86
N ARG A 15 2.63 -4.68 13.40
CA ARG A 15 2.51 -3.24 13.69
C ARG A 15 2.36 -2.42 12.40
N VAL A 16 3.09 -2.79 11.36
CA VAL A 16 3.00 -2.14 10.03
C VAL A 16 1.61 -2.35 9.44
N LYS A 17 1.07 -3.57 9.45
CA LYS A 17 -0.29 -3.86 8.98
C LYS A 17 -1.35 -2.99 9.68
N ILE A 18 -1.31 -2.89 11.01
CA ILE A 18 -2.25 -2.05 11.77
C ILE A 18 -2.12 -0.57 11.41
N LYS A 19 -0.89 -0.05 11.33
CA LYS A 19 -0.66 1.35 10.96
C LYS A 19 -1.19 1.66 9.56
N ASN A 20 -1.02 0.74 8.62
CA ASN A 20 -1.54 0.88 7.25
C ASN A 20 -3.07 0.93 7.23
N SER A 21 -3.74 0.04 7.98
CA SER A 21 -5.21 0.05 8.10
C SER A 21 -5.72 1.36 8.71
N ASN A 22 -5.02 1.92 9.70
CA ASN A 22 -5.42 3.19 10.31
C ASN A 22 -5.31 4.38 9.34
N ILE A 23 -4.28 4.40 8.49
CA ILE A 23 -4.10 5.46 7.49
C ILE A 23 -5.16 5.33 6.39
N LEU A 24 -5.48 4.11 5.96
CA LEU A 24 -6.57 3.87 5.02
C LEU A 24 -7.90 4.39 5.57
N ASN A 25 -8.25 4.04 6.80
CA ASN A 25 -9.48 4.52 7.45
C ASN A 25 -9.50 6.05 7.54
N ALA A 26 -8.39 6.69 7.90
CA ALA A 26 -8.29 8.14 7.96
C ALA A 26 -8.54 8.81 6.59
N LEU A 27 -7.99 8.24 5.52
CA LEU A 27 -8.20 8.75 4.16
C LEU A 27 -9.66 8.57 3.70
N ILE A 28 -10.29 7.44 4.03
CA ILE A 28 -11.72 7.20 3.75
C ILE A 28 -12.58 8.23 4.49
N GLU A 29 -12.38 8.38 5.80
CA GLU A 29 -13.09 9.36 6.62
C GLU A 29 -12.92 10.79 6.07
N HIS A 30 -11.75 11.11 5.54
CA HIS A 30 -11.50 12.42 4.93
C HIS A 30 -12.31 12.66 3.66
N VAL A 31 -12.35 11.67 2.76
CA VAL A 31 -13.15 11.74 1.53
C VAL A 31 -14.65 11.78 1.83
N GLU A 32 -15.10 11.11 2.89
CA GLU A 32 -16.49 11.15 3.34
C GLU A 32 -16.86 12.43 4.11
N GLY A 33 -15.92 13.36 4.31
CA GLY A 33 -16.13 14.59 5.06
C GLY A 33 -16.28 14.39 6.58
N LYS A 34 -15.94 13.20 7.10
CA LYS A 34 -16.00 12.86 8.52
C LYS A 34 -14.76 13.29 9.31
N ARG A 35 -13.63 13.46 8.61
CA ARG A 35 -12.35 13.90 9.20
C ARG A 35 -11.69 14.94 8.31
N ASP A 36 -11.30 16.08 8.88
CA ASP A 36 -10.50 17.03 8.13
C ASP A 36 -9.01 16.65 8.15
N MET A 37 -8.33 16.80 7.02
CA MET A 37 -6.91 16.48 6.86
C MET A 37 -6.23 17.57 6.04
N SER A 38 -5.00 17.93 6.42
CA SER A 38 -4.22 18.87 5.62
C SER A 38 -3.76 18.23 4.30
N ALA A 39 -3.53 19.05 3.27
CA ALA A 39 -3.03 18.58 1.98
C ALA A 39 -1.73 17.75 2.11
N THR A 40 -0.85 18.11 3.04
CA THR A 40 0.39 17.36 3.33
C THR A 40 0.10 15.98 3.92
N GLN A 41 -0.90 15.86 4.80
CA GLN A 41 -1.30 14.58 5.38
C GLN A 41 -1.92 13.65 4.32
N VAL A 42 -2.77 14.19 3.44
CA VAL A 42 -3.35 13.44 2.32
C VAL A 42 -2.24 12.93 1.39
N SER A 43 -1.30 13.79 1.01
CA SER A 43 -0.17 13.44 0.13
C SER A 43 0.72 12.35 0.74
N ALA A 44 1.04 12.48 2.03
CA ALA A 44 1.83 11.47 2.75
C ALA A 44 1.09 10.13 2.85
N GLY A 45 -0.22 10.16 3.14
CA GLY A 45 -1.07 8.97 3.18
C GLY A 45 -1.12 8.24 1.84
N LEU A 46 -1.34 8.97 0.74
CA LEU A 46 -1.29 8.42 -0.62
C LEU A 46 0.07 7.82 -0.97
N GLY A 47 1.16 8.50 -0.61
CA GLY A 47 2.52 8.02 -0.87
C GLY A 47 2.84 6.71 -0.14
N LEU A 48 2.32 6.54 1.09
CA LEU A 48 2.41 5.27 1.80
C LEU A 48 1.52 4.21 1.16
N LEU A 49 0.26 4.55 0.85
CA LEU A 49 -0.72 3.64 0.27
C LEU A 49 -0.23 2.97 -1.01
N ARG A 50 0.38 3.73 -1.93
CA ARG A 50 1.01 3.22 -3.17
C ARG A 50 2.18 2.26 -2.94
N LYS A 51 2.82 2.32 -1.77
CA LYS A 51 3.90 1.38 -1.41
C LYS A 51 3.38 0.10 -0.77
N VAL A 52 2.25 0.18 -0.05
CA VAL A 52 1.68 -0.97 0.69
C VAL A 52 0.62 -1.70 -0.11
N MET A 53 -0.09 -1.01 -1.01
CA MET A 53 -0.87 -1.60 -2.08
C MET A 53 -0.03 -1.49 -3.35
N PRO A 54 0.63 -2.56 -3.83
CA PRO A 54 1.13 -2.57 -5.19
C PRO A 54 -0.05 -2.23 -6.08
N ASP A 55 0.10 -1.19 -6.90
CA ASP A 55 -0.98 -0.67 -7.73
C ASP A 55 -1.74 -1.84 -8.37
N LEU A 56 -3.07 -1.83 -8.28
CA LEU A 56 -3.95 -2.79 -8.97
C LEU A 56 -3.89 -2.61 -10.51
N ALA A 57 -2.89 -1.89 -11.02
CA ALA A 57 -2.48 -1.94 -12.40
C ALA A 57 -1.79 -3.29 -12.65
N SER A 58 -2.58 -4.28 -13.09
CA SER A 58 -2.01 -5.48 -13.69
C SER A 58 -1.13 -5.05 -14.87
N THR A 59 0.18 -5.07 -14.70
CA THR A 59 1.10 -4.94 -15.81
C THR A 59 1.10 -6.27 -16.53
N THR A 60 0.21 -6.41 -17.53
CA THR A 60 0.19 -7.60 -18.39
C THR A 60 1.37 -7.48 -19.35
N ILE A 61 2.42 -8.26 -19.10
CA ILE A 61 3.51 -8.44 -20.05
C ILE A 61 3.02 -9.49 -21.06
N GLN A 62 2.56 -9.05 -22.23
CA GLN A 62 2.24 -9.95 -23.34
C GLN A 62 3.49 -10.14 -24.20
N GLY A 63 3.83 -11.41 -24.47
CA GLY A 63 4.79 -11.74 -25.53
C GLY A 63 4.18 -11.47 -26.90
N ASP A 64 5.02 -11.41 -27.93
CA ASP A 64 4.57 -11.29 -29.32
C ASP A 64 3.68 -12.48 -29.71
N GLU A 65 2.75 -12.33 -30.66
CA GLU A 65 1.76 -13.35 -31.05
C GLU A 65 2.40 -14.72 -31.42
N ASP A 66 3.66 -14.71 -31.85
CA ASP A 66 4.45 -15.90 -32.21
C ASP A 66 5.16 -16.60 -31.02
N GLY A 67 4.91 -16.17 -29.77
CA GLY A 67 5.56 -16.76 -28.59
C GLY A 67 7.05 -16.41 -28.46
N GLY A 68 7.45 -15.29 -29.09
CA GLY A 68 8.81 -14.78 -29.04
C GLY A 68 9.25 -14.32 -27.65
N PRO A 69 10.56 -14.29 -27.36
CA PRO A 69 11.08 -13.90 -26.05
C PRO A 69 10.74 -12.45 -25.69
N ILE A 70 10.37 -12.23 -24.42
CA ILE A 70 10.08 -10.90 -23.87
C ILE A 70 11.35 -10.05 -23.91
N THR A 71 11.36 -8.99 -24.72
CA THR A 71 12.49 -8.07 -24.83
C THR A 71 12.30 -6.89 -23.89
N ILE A 72 13.12 -6.81 -22.84
CA ILE A 72 13.14 -5.67 -21.90
C ILE A 72 14.27 -4.73 -22.32
N THR A 73 13.93 -3.59 -22.92
CA THR A 73 14.92 -2.55 -23.26
C THR A 73 14.95 -1.49 -22.16
N TRP A 74 16.09 -1.38 -21.46
CA TRP A 74 16.31 -0.34 -20.47
C TRP A 74 16.66 0.98 -21.17
N LEU A 75 15.77 1.97 -21.10
CA LEU A 75 16.11 3.33 -21.50
C LEU A 75 16.90 3.99 -20.34
N LYS A 76 18.22 4.19 -20.52
CA LYS A 76 19.00 5.03 -19.62
C LYS A 76 18.56 6.48 -19.79
N SER A 77 18.18 7.13 -18.69
CA SER A 77 18.16 8.59 -18.58
C SER A 77 19.57 9.14 -18.37
#